data_AF-A0A1M7R544-F1
#
_entry.id   AF-A0A1M7R544-F1
#
_cell.length_a   1.000
_cell.length_b   1.000
_cell.length_c   1.000
_cell.angle_alpha   90.00
_cell.angle_beta   90.00
_cell.angle_gamma   90.00
#
_symmetry.space_group_name_H-M   'P 1'
#
loop_
_entity.id
_entity.type
_entity.pdbx_description
1 polymer ?
#
loop_
_entity_poly.entity_id
_entity_poly.type
_entity_poly.pdbx_seq_one_letter_code
_entity_poly.pdbx_strand_id
1 'polypeptide(L)'
;MKYSQANKQLYMLTAIEAESVKRMPTMDKGKKSTGFVLQMNIFDPFSLELKNKYFVEHPKLTAYADEHLKAKRKYLGIIQDFKLNDDNTITYMFEEMDNYTVTNTYTSYTNGRMSTHTSTHFYTDLGSMGIVNMDQSGKELRSYAIAKDQKAEATLYMFDLYSRKMSNWNFRGQGYSYNNLSGFYSYDYMFVNDKEYVIYNENVRNTESEKETTKDNKSMGRISLTNTIYAYFDGSKVVKSYLFGDPKNKDENRFCQLEMNTAAEDGKSFATMMIERKGRDKQAYIVWVNF
;
A
#
# COMPACT_ATOMS: atom_id res chain seq x y z
N MET A 1 -0.68 -15.40 -8.01
CA MET A 1 -1.61 -16.21 -8.83
C MET A 1 -2.91 -16.34 -8.05
N LYS A 2 -4.07 -16.27 -8.71
CA LYS A 2 -5.40 -16.37 -8.05
C LYS A 2 -6.35 -17.16 -8.95
N TYR A 3 -7.20 -17.99 -8.36
CA TYR A 3 -8.25 -18.73 -9.06
C TYR A 3 -9.58 -18.00 -8.94
N SER A 4 -10.30 -17.83 -10.05
CA SER A 4 -11.65 -17.28 -10.05
C SER A 4 -12.67 -18.40 -9.98
N GLN A 5 -13.51 -18.39 -8.95
CA GLN A 5 -14.65 -19.31 -8.87
C GLN A 5 -15.73 -18.97 -9.89
N ALA A 6 -15.90 -17.67 -10.21
CA ALA A 6 -16.95 -17.18 -11.09
C ALA A 6 -16.83 -17.71 -12.54
N ASN A 7 -15.60 -17.77 -13.06
CA ASN A 7 -15.34 -18.21 -14.44
C ASN A 7 -14.48 -19.47 -14.54
N LYS A 8 -14.07 -20.04 -13.41
CA LYS A 8 -13.23 -21.24 -13.30
C LYS A 8 -11.85 -21.12 -13.98
N GLN A 9 -11.29 -19.90 -14.07
CA GLN A 9 -9.99 -19.64 -14.68
C GLN A 9 -8.91 -19.29 -13.65
N LEU A 10 -7.66 -19.54 -14.03
CA LEU A 10 -6.47 -19.22 -13.25
C LEU A 10 -5.81 -17.94 -13.77
N TYR A 11 -5.60 -16.97 -12.88
CA TYR A 11 -5.01 -15.68 -13.19
C TYR A 11 -3.59 -15.60 -12.63
N MET A 12 -2.63 -15.36 -13.53
CA MET A 12 -1.22 -15.20 -13.21
C MET A 12 -0.73 -13.83 -13.66
N LEU A 13 -0.55 -12.94 -12.69
CA LEU A 13 0.07 -11.64 -12.87
C LEU A 13 1.59 -11.78 -12.71
N THR A 14 2.34 -11.36 -13.72
CA THR A 14 3.81 -11.40 -13.74
C THR A 14 4.36 -10.00 -13.93
N ALA A 15 5.33 -9.61 -13.12
CA ALA A 15 6.14 -8.41 -13.37
C ALA A 15 7.35 -8.77 -14.22
N ILE A 16 7.56 -8.00 -15.28
CA ILE A 16 8.60 -8.23 -16.29
C ILE A 16 9.37 -6.92 -16.46
N GLU A 17 10.70 -6.99 -16.56
CA GLU A 17 11.51 -5.81 -16.86
C GLU A 17 11.07 -5.22 -18.20
N ALA A 18 10.73 -3.92 -18.21
CA ALA A 18 10.09 -3.29 -19.36
C ALA A 18 10.97 -3.35 -20.62
N GLU A 19 12.29 -3.20 -20.45
CA GLU A 19 13.30 -3.29 -21.51
C GLU A 19 13.33 -4.67 -22.18
N SER A 20 13.23 -5.75 -21.40
CA SER A 20 13.29 -7.14 -21.92
C SER A 20 12.16 -7.45 -22.92
N VAL A 21 11.05 -6.73 -22.83
CA VAL A 21 9.89 -6.84 -23.73
C VAL A 21 9.70 -5.61 -24.62
N LYS A 22 10.69 -4.71 -24.67
CA LYS A 22 10.70 -3.48 -25.49
C LYS A 22 9.47 -2.60 -25.27
N ARG A 23 9.03 -2.45 -24.01
CA ARG A 23 7.89 -1.59 -23.64
C ARG A 23 8.34 -0.44 -22.75
N MET A 24 7.54 0.62 -22.73
CA MET A 24 7.66 1.67 -21.73
C MET A 24 7.19 1.13 -20.37
N PRO A 25 7.84 1.49 -19.26
CA PRO A 25 7.42 1.01 -17.94
C PRO A 25 6.04 1.56 -17.55
N THR A 26 5.28 0.72 -16.85
CA THR A 26 4.03 1.08 -16.17
C THR A 26 4.18 1.06 -14.65
N MET A 27 5.35 0.64 -14.16
CA MET A 27 5.76 0.64 -12.76
C MET A 27 7.25 1.01 -12.66
N ASP A 28 7.64 1.75 -11.63
CA ASP A 28 9.03 2.16 -11.39
C ASP A 28 9.36 2.21 -9.89
N LYS A 29 10.55 1.69 -9.51
CA LYS A 29 11.08 1.73 -8.14
C LYS A 29 11.96 2.95 -7.87
N GLY A 30 11.90 3.97 -8.73
CA GLY A 30 12.64 5.22 -8.59
C GLY A 30 13.80 5.34 -9.56
N LYS A 31 14.60 6.41 -9.39
CA LYS A 31 15.48 7.02 -10.41
C LYS A 31 16.56 6.12 -11.07
N LYS A 32 16.73 4.87 -10.61
CA LYS A 32 17.77 3.94 -11.10
C LYS A 32 17.22 2.63 -11.65
N SER A 33 15.89 2.43 -11.72
CA SER A 33 15.30 1.21 -12.27
C SER A 33 15.03 1.35 -13.77
N THR A 34 15.23 0.27 -14.53
CA THR A 34 14.74 0.12 -15.91
C THR A 34 13.21 0.04 -15.98
N GLY A 35 12.55 -0.03 -14.82
CA GLY A 35 11.11 -0.10 -14.67
C GLY A 35 10.55 -1.47 -15.07
N PHE A 36 9.28 -1.67 -14.73
CA PHE A 36 8.59 -2.92 -14.96
C PHE A 36 7.29 -2.68 -15.72
N VAL A 37 6.85 -3.71 -16.43
CA VAL A 37 5.47 -3.86 -16.89
C VAL A 37 4.85 -5.06 -16.21
N LEU A 38 3.53 -5.07 -16.12
CA LEU A 38 2.77 -6.22 -15.68
C LEU A 38 2.14 -6.92 -16.86
N GLN A 39 2.21 -8.24 -16.87
CA GLN A 39 1.51 -9.08 -17.82
C GLN A 39 0.53 -9.98 -17.08
N MET A 40 -0.74 -9.89 -17.42
CA MET A 40 -1.76 -10.83 -16.97
C MET A 40 -1.81 -11.99 -17.95
N ASN A 41 -1.84 -13.21 -17.40
CA ASN A 41 -2.06 -14.43 -18.15
C ASN A 41 -3.23 -15.18 -17.52
N ILE A 42 -4.22 -15.54 -18.32
CA ILE A 42 -5.44 -16.21 -17.89
C ILE A 42 -5.48 -17.58 -18.54
N PHE A 43 -5.54 -18.63 -17.73
CA PHE A 43 -5.49 -20.02 -18.18
C PHE A 43 -6.74 -20.79 -17.76
N ASP A 44 -7.11 -21.78 -18.56
CA ASP A 44 -7.90 -22.90 -18.08
C ASP A 44 -7.01 -23.80 -17.20
N PRO A 45 -7.37 -24.05 -15.92
CA PRO A 45 -6.50 -24.79 -15.01
C PRO A 45 -6.41 -26.29 -15.31
N PHE A 46 -7.36 -26.85 -16.07
CA PHE A 46 -7.40 -28.28 -16.39
C PHE A 46 -6.66 -28.59 -17.69
N SER A 47 -6.90 -27.79 -18.73
CA SER A 47 -6.23 -27.96 -20.03
C SER A 47 -4.89 -27.24 -20.12
N LEU A 48 -4.59 -26.32 -19.20
CA LEU A 48 -3.46 -25.40 -19.24
C LEU A 48 -3.45 -24.47 -20.46
N GLU A 49 -4.57 -24.38 -21.16
CA GLU A 49 -4.73 -23.52 -22.33
C GLU A 49 -4.75 -22.04 -21.91
N LEU A 50 -3.91 -21.23 -22.54
CA LEU A 50 -3.91 -19.78 -22.36
C LEU A 50 -5.14 -19.17 -23.04
N LYS A 51 -6.12 -18.72 -22.25
CA LYS A 51 -7.36 -18.10 -22.72
C LYS A 51 -7.19 -16.63 -23.06
N ASN A 52 -6.38 -15.91 -22.29
CA ASN A 52 -6.09 -14.51 -22.58
C ASN A 52 -4.72 -14.11 -22.04
N LYS A 53 -4.11 -13.10 -22.68
CA LYS A 53 -2.85 -12.50 -22.28
C LYS A 53 -2.82 -11.04 -22.68
N TYR A 54 -2.48 -10.16 -21.74
CA TYR A 54 -2.34 -8.73 -22.00
C TYR A 54 -1.35 -8.09 -21.04
N PHE A 55 -0.83 -6.92 -21.42
CA PHE A 55 -0.07 -6.06 -20.53
C PHE A 55 -1.03 -5.10 -19.81
N VAL A 56 -0.84 -4.91 -18.51
CA VAL A 56 -1.65 -4.01 -17.68
C VAL A 56 -1.19 -2.58 -17.94
N GLU A 57 -2.08 -1.78 -18.50
CA GLU A 57 -1.90 -0.35 -18.77
C GLU A 57 -2.96 0.44 -18.00
N HIS A 58 -2.59 1.55 -17.37
CA HIS A 58 -3.48 2.34 -16.51
C HIS A 58 -3.51 3.85 -16.83
N PRO A 59 -3.79 4.23 -18.10
CA PRO A 59 -3.84 5.63 -18.49
C PRO A 59 -4.86 6.47 -17.69
N LYS A 60 -6.01 5.91 -17.28
CA LYS A 60 -6.99 6.64 -16.46
C LYS A 60 -6.47 6.89 -15.06
N LEU A 61 -5.70 5.96 -14.47
CA LEU A 61 -5.02 6.22 -13.18
C LEU A 61 -4.04 7.39 -13.30
N THR A 62 -3.25 7.43 -14.38
CA THR A 62 -2.32 8.54 -14.64
C THR A 62 -3.08 9.86 -14.78
N ALA A 63 -4.14 9.89 -15.59
CA ALA A 63 -4.95 11.09 -15.77
C ALA A 63 -5.58 11.56 -14.44
N TYR A 64 -6.10 10.64 -13.63
CA TYR A 64 -6.63 10.94 -12.31
C TYR A 64 -5.55 11.54 -11.40
N ALA A 65 -4.35 10.94 -11.37
CA ALA A 65 -3.25 11.43 -10.54
C ALA A 65 -2.78 12.84 -10.94
N ASP A 66 -2.71 13.11 -12.24
CA ASP A 66 -2.38 14.45 -12.77
C ASP A 66 -3.45 15.48 -12.40
N GLU A 67 -4.72 15.12 -12.56
CA GLU A 67 -5.86 16.01 -12.28
C GLU A 67 -6.03 16.29 -10.78
N HIS A 68 -6.06 15.26 -9.95
CA HIS A 68 -6.42 15.38 -8.54
C HIS A 68 -5.20 15.58 -7.66
N LEU A 69 -4.15 14.77 -7.83
CA LEU A 69 -2.96 14.82 -6.96
C LEU A 69 -1.98 15.92 -7.38
N LYS A 70 -2.17 16.50 -8.57
CA LYS A 70 -1.23 17.44 -9.22
C LYS A 70 0.13 16.79 -9.47
N ALA A 71 0.11 15.51 -9.84
CA ALA A 71 1.31 14.81 -10.27
C ALA A 71 1.90 15.52 -11.50
N LYS A 72 3.23 15.64 -11.55
CA LYS A 72 3.97 16.24 -12.67
C LYS A 72 4.53 15.21 -13.65
N ARG A 73 4.26 13.93 -13.38
CA ARG A 73 4.82 12.79 -14.10
C ARG A 73 3.78 11.69 -14.13
N LYS A 74 3.89 10.83 -15.15
CA LYS A 74 3.12 9.59 -15.26
C LYS A 74 3.13 8.84 -13.92
N TYR A 75 1.97 8.33 -13.51
CA TYR A 75 1.88 7.47 -12.34
C TYR A 75 2.63 6.16 -12.61
N LEU A 76 3.60 5.82 -11.76
CA LEU A 76 4.47 4.65 -11.91
C LEU A 76 4.55 3.84 -10.61
N GLY A 77 3.45 3.76 -9.85
CA GLY A 77 3.39 2.94 -8.65
C GLY A 77 3.71 1.46 -8.92
N ILE A 78 4.27 0.79 -7.92
CA ILE A 78 4.59 -0.63 -7.91
C ILE A 78 3.39 -1.44 -7.45
N ILE A 79 3.12 -2.57 -8.11
CA ILE A 79 2.05 -3.49 -7.72
C ILE A 79 2.26 -4.03 -6.30
N GLN A 80 1.19 -4.05 -5.54
CA GLN A 80 1.13 -4.51 -4.16
C GLN A 80 0.26 -5.77 -4.01
N ASP A 81 -0.85 -5.85 -4.73
CA ASP A 81 -1.68 -7.05 -4.87
C ASP A 81 -2.62 -6.87 -6.10
N PHE A 82 -3.36 -7.91 -6.47
CA PHE A 82 -4.51 -7.81 -7.36
C PHE A 82 -5.66 -8.67 -6.84
N LYS A 83 -6.92 -8.27 -6.93
CA LYS A 83 -8.08 -9.08 -6.54
C LYS A 83 -8.92 -9.43 -7.77
N LEU A 84 -9.53 -10.61 -7.72
CA LEU A 84 -10.54 -11.04 -8.68
C LEU A 84 -11.89 -10.79 -8.03
N ASN A 85 -12.77 -10.10 -8.75
CA ASN A 85 -14.10 -9.74 -8.27
C ASN A 85 -15.14 -10.74 -8.81
N ASP A 86 -16.29 -10.82 -8.14
CA ASP A 86 -17.36 -11.75 -8.49
C ASP A 86 -17.98 -11.45 -9.87
N ASP A 87 -17.90 -10.20 -10.31
CA ASP A 87 -18.31 -9.74 -11.65
C ASP A 87 -17.28 -10.02 -12.75
N ASN A 88 -16.23 -10.80 -12.45
CA ASN A 88 -15.08 -11.10 -13.30
C ASN A 88 -14.15 -9.93 -13.60
N THR A 89 -14.36 -8.77 -12.99
CA THR A 89 -13.38 -7.69 -13.06
C THR A 89 -12.16 -8.00 -12.18
N ILE A 90 -11.10 -7.24 -12.38
CA ILE A 90 -9.82 -7.38 -11.69
C ILE A 90 -9.46 -6.03 -11.11
N THR A 91 -9.23 -5.98 -9.80
CA THR A 91 -8.72 -4.79 -9.13
C THR A 91 -7.23 -4.94 -8.90
N TYR A 92 -6.42 -4.02 -9.42
CA TYR A 92 -4.99 -3.93 -9.15
C TYR A 92 -4.73 -2.84 -8.11
N MET A 93 -3.85 -3.15 -7.15
CA MET A 93 -3.46 -2.26 -6.05
C MET A 93 -2.01 -1.87 -6.23
N PHE A 94 -1.74 -0.57 -6.39
CA PHE A 94 -0.41 0.00 -6.61
C PHE A 94 -0.02 0.95 -5.48
N GLU A 95 1.29 1.18 -5.32
CA GLU A 95 1.83 2.22 -4.44
C GLU A 95 3.10 2.81 -5.04
N GLU A 96 3.26 4.13 -5.06
CA GLU A 96 4.55 4.74 -5.35
C GLU A 96 5.56 4.38 -4.25
N MET A 97 6.72 3.82 -4.63
CA MET A 97 7.75 3.37 -3.69
C MET A 97 9.14 3.79 -4.17
N ASP A 98 9.95 4.33 -3.27
CA ASP A 98 11.37 4.59 -3.51
C ASP A 98 12.21 4.01 -2.36
N ASN A 99 13.10 3.08 -2.69
CA ASN A 99 13.95 2.39 -1.72
C ASN A 99 15.34 3.01 -1.70
N TYR A 100 15.82 3.36 -0.51
CA TYR A 100 17.17 3.91 -0.35
C TYR A 100 17.82 3.48 0.95
N THR A 101 19.13 3.65 0.99
CA THR A 101 19.97 3.29 2.12
C THR A 101 20.71 4.52 2.62
N VAL A 102 20.78 4.69 3.94
CA VAL A 102 21.59 5.72 4.60
C VAL A 102 22.64 5.03 5.44
N THR A 103 23.92 5.28 5.14
CA THR A 103 25.05 4.77 5.93
C THR A 103 25.63 5.89 6.76
N ASN A 104 25.56 5.74 8.09
CA ASN A 104 26.16 6.66 9.04
C ASN A 104 27.42 6.04 9.62
N THR A 105 28.52 6.79 9.60
CA THR A 105 29.78 6.40 10.24
C THR A 105 30.09 7.42 11.33
N TYR A 106 30.23 6.97 12.57
CA TYR A 106 30.65 7.84 13.67
C TYR A 106 31.82 7.22 14.43
N THR A 107 32.77 8.07 14.82
CA THR A 107 33.93 7.67 15.62
C THR A 107 33.70 8.12 17.04
N SER A 108 33.73 7.18 17.98
CA SER A 108 33.63 7.46 19.41
C SER A 108 34.96 7.16 20.10
N TYR A 109 35.35 8.01 21.04
CA TYR A 109 36.47 7.75 21.95
C TYR A 109 35.91 7.37 23.32
N THR A 110 36.19 6.15 23.77
CA THR A 110 35.80 5.67 25.12
C THR A 110 37.00 5.04 25.79
N ASN A 111 37.31 5.44 27.02
CA ASN A 111 38.45 4.93 27.81
C ASN A 111 39.80 4.97 27.06
N GLY A 112 40.07 6.05 26.31
CA GLY A 112 41.32 6.21 25.55
C GLY A 112 41.45 5.33 24.31
N ARG A 113 40.41 4.57 23.94
CA ARG A 113 40.36 3.80 22.70
C ARG A 113 39.41 4.45 21.70
N MET A 114 39.89 4.61 20.47
CA MET A 114 39.08 5.01 19.33
C MET A 114 38.30 3.81 18.80
N SER A 115 37.01 3.98 18.56
CA SER A 115 36.17 2.97 17.91
C SER A 115 35.30 3.63 16.86
N THR A 116 35.39 3.13 15.63
CA THR A 116 34.55 3.56 14.51
C THR A 116 33.35 2.64 14.41
N HIS A 117 32.16 3.22 14.42
CA HIS A 117 30.90 2.51 14.28
C HIS A 117 30.26 2.92 12.96
N THR A 118 29.89 1.93 12.16
CA THR A 118 29.15 2.14 10.91
C THR A 118 27.79 1.48 11.04
N SER A 119 26.73 2.24 10.82
CA SER A 119 25.34 1.76 10.82
C SER A 119 24.69 2.06 9.48
N THR A 120 24.14 1.04 8.84
CA THR A 120 23.42 1.14 7.58
C THR A 120 21.93 0.98 7.83
N HIS A 121 21.13 1.97 7.44
CA HIS A 121 19.67 1.95 7.57
C HIS A 121 19.03 1.87 6.20
N PHE A 122 17.97 1.06 6.10
CA PHE A 122 17.17 0.91 4.90
C PHE A 122 15.84 1.62 5.07
N TYR A 123 15.40 2.31 4.03
CA TYR A 123 14.15 3.04 4.02
C TYR A 123 13.37 2.79 2.74
N THR A 124 12.06 2.90 2.86
CA THR A 124 11.14 3.03 1.74
C THR A 124 10.32 4.30 1.95
N ASP A 125 10.42 5.24 1.02
CA ASP A 125 9.42 6.30 0.90
C ASP A 125 8.21 5.73 0.15
N LEU A 126 7.03 5.90 0.74
CA LEU A 126 5.76 5.37 0.28
C LEU A 126 4.83 6.54 -0.08
N GLY A 127 4.66 6.76 -1.37
CA GLY A 127 3.86 7.83 -1.93
C GLY A 127 2.40 7.43 -2.17
N SER A 128 1.85 7.99 -3.25
CA SER A 128 0.44 7.83 -3.61
C SER A 128 0.07 6.36 -3.83
N MET A 129 -1.14 5.99 -3.41
CA MET A 129 -1.72 4.66 -3.62
C MET A 129 -2.61 4.72 -4.85
N GLY A 130 -2.63 3.67 -5.67
CA GLY A 130 -3.38 3.64 -6.92
C GLY A 130 -4.25 2.39 -6.99
N ILE A 131 -5.54 2.56 -7.27
CA ILE A 131 -6.49 1.47 -7.42
C ILE A 131 -6.99 1.47 -8.86
N VAL A 132 -6.89 0.32 -9.54
CA VAL A 132 -7.25 0.17 -10.96
C VAL A 132 -8.18 -1.01 -11.13
N ASN A 133 -9.39 -0.76 -11.63
CA ASN A 133 -10.34 -1.80 -12.00
C ASN A 133 -10.29 -2.04 -13.51
N MET A 134 -10.15 -3.29 -13.92
CA MET A 134 -10.12 -3.71 -15.32
C MET A 134 -11.10 -4.85 -15.57
N ASP A 135 -11.55 -4.97 -16.81
CA ASP A 135 -12.20 -6.21 -17.26
C ASP A 135 -11.19 -7.32 -17.57
N GLN A 136 -11.70 -8.52 -17.90
CA GLN A 136 -10.88 -9.68 -18.24
C GLN A 136 -10.04 -9.49 -19.52
N SER A 137 -10.38 -8.52 -20.38
CA SER A 137 -9.62 -8.20 -21.59
C SER A 137 -8.41 -7.30 -21.32
N GLY A 138 -8.33 -6.73 -20.12
CA GLY A 138 -7.32 -5.74 -19.73
C GLY A 138 -7.74 -4.30 -20.01
N LYS A 139 -9.02 -4.05 -20.33
CA LYS A 139 -9.53 -2.70 -20.50
C LYS A 139 -9.78 -2.07 -19.15
N GLU A 140 -9.16 -0.93 -18.92
CA GLU A 140 -9.34 -0.13 -17.71
C GLU A 140 -10.77 0.44 -17.63
N LEU A 141 -11.50 0.08 -16.59
CA LEU A 141 -12.87 0.50 -16.33
C LEU A 141 -12.89 1.78 -15.50
N ARG A 142 -12.27 1.73 -14.31
CA ARG A 142 -12.26 2.80 -13.32
C ARG A 142 -10.95 2.80 -12.54
N SER A 143 -10.37 3.97 -12.31
CA SER A 143 -9.14 4.11 -11.55
C SER A 143 -9.13 5.39 -10.74
N TYR A 144 -8.49 5.35 -9.58
CA TYR A 144 -8.29 6.52 -8.73
C TYR A 144 -7.01 6.36 -7.93
N ALA A 145 -6.48 7.48 -7.46
CA ALA A 145 -5.30 7.53 -6.61
C ALA A 145 -5.61 8.27 -5.30
N ILE A 146 -4.91 7.89 -4.23
CA ILE A 146 -5.00 8.52 -2.92
C ILE A 146 -3.61 9.08 -2.59
N ALA A 147 -3.52 10.38 -2.33
CA ALA A 147 -2.29 11.01 -1.91
C ALA A 147 -1.89 10.54 -0.52
N LYS A 148 -0.62 10.15 -0.40
CA LYS A 148 -0.02 9.69 0.85
C LYS A 148 1.46 10.04 0.85
N ASP A 149 2.01 10.31 2.02
CA ASP A 149 3.44 10.55 2.23
C ASP A 149 3.86 9.87 3.54
N GLN A 150 4.43 8.67 3.41
CA GLN A 150 4.94 7.89 4.53
C GLN A 150 6.38 7.46 4.28
N LYS A 151 7.13 7.29 5.36
CA LYS A 151 8.47 6.71 5.33
C LYS A 151 8.55 5.52 6.27
N ALA A 152 8.84 4.35 5.72
CA ALA A 152 9.12 3.13 6.48
C ALA A 152 10.63 2.98 6.67
N GLU A 153 11.05 2.59 7.88
CA GLU A 153 12.44 2.18 8.17
C GLU A 153 12.60 0.67 7.91
N ALA A 154 12.34 0.28 6.66
CA ALA A 154 12.49 -1.07 6.14
C ALA A 154 12.56 -0.99 4.62
N THR A 155 13.07 -2.04 3.95
CA THR A 155 12.89 -2.19 2.51
C THR A 155 11.59 -2.92 2.24
N LEU A 156 10.67 -2.25 1.54
CA LEU A 156 9.43 -2.83 1.06
C LEU A 156 9.57 -3.22 -0.42
N TYR A 157 8.89 -4.30 -0.81
CA TYR A 157 9.03 -4.91 -2.12
C TYR A 157 7.72 -4.89 -2.91
N MET A 158 7.82 -5.30 -4.18
CA MET A 158 6.65 -5.56 -5.00
C MET A 158 5.87 -6.73 -4.40
N PHE A 159 4.54 -6.69 -4.47
CA PHE A 159 3.66 -7.68 -3.86
C PHE A 159 3.73 -7.74 -2.32
N ASP A 160 4.10 -6.64 -1.64
CA ASP A 160 4.16 -6.60 -0.17
C ASP A 160 2.77 -6.92 0.42
N LEU A 161 1.72 -6.21 0.00
CA LEU A 161 0.35 -6.43 0.48
C LEU A 161 -0.13 -7.88 0.29
N TYR A 162 0.16 -8.48 -0.87
CA TYR A 162 -0.14 -9.89 -1.13
C TYR A 162 0.57 -10.82 -0.13
N SER A 163 1.83 -10.53 0.19
CA SER A 163 2.66 -11.40 1.04
C SER A 163 2.41 -11.23 2.54
N ARG A 164 1.75 -10.15 2.99
CA ARG A 164 1.40 -9.91 4.40
C ARG A 164 0.60 -11.03 5.06
N LYS A 165 -0.28 -11.69 4.31
CA LYS A 165 -1.06 -12.83 4.83
C LYS A 165 -0.23 -14.11 4.98
N MET A 166 0.98 -14.11 4.43
CA MET A 166 1.91 -15.24 4.42
C MET A 166 3.11 -14.98 5.36
N SER A 167 3.22 -13.80 5.94
CA SER A 167 4.29 -13.43 6.85
C SER A 167 3.90 -13.73 8.31
N ASN A 168 4.92 -13.96 9.14
CA ASN A 168 4.73 -14.02 10.59
C ASN A 168 4.46 -12.61 11.11
N TRP A 169 3.54 -12.50 12.07
CA TRP A 169 3.35 -11.26 12.83
C TRP A 169 4.62 -10.97 13.63
N ASN A 170 5.25 -9.84 13.32
CA ASN A 170 6.39 -9.36 14.09
C ASN A 170 5.96 -8.11 14.85
N PHE A 171 6.17 -8.14 16.16
CA PHE A 171 6.18 -6.93 16.97
C PHE A 171 7.60 -6.39 17.00
N ARG A 172 7.79 -5.07 17.06
CA ARG A 172 9.12 -4.48 17.26
C ARG A 172 9.73 -5.05 18.54
N GLY A 173 10.66 -6.00 18.39
CA GLY A 173 11.49 -6.49 19.48
C GLY A 173 12.43 -5.38 19.98
N GLN A 174 12.89 -5.49 21.22
CA GLN A 174 13.88 -4.59 21.81
C GLN A 174 15.27 -4.93 21.23
N GLY A 175 15.49 -4.62 19.94
CA GLY A 175 16.74 -4.88 19.23
C GLY A 175 16.71 -4.31 17.81
N TYR A 176 17.91 -4.04 17.27
CA TYR A 176 18.14 -3.55 15.90
C TYR A 176 17.86 -4.65 14.85
N SER A 177 16.66 -5.24 14.86
CA SER A 177 16.28 -6.14 13.77
C SER A 177 15.81 -5.30 12.59
N TYR A 178 16.71 -5.16 11.61
CA TYR A 178 16.57 -4.38 10.38
C TYR A 178 15.44 -4.84 9.43
N ASN A 179 14.71 -5.89 9.80
CA ASN A 179 13.67 -6.52 8.97
C ASN A 179 12.28 -6.46 9.59
N ASN A 180 12.06 -5.62 10.60
CA ASN A 180 10.73 -5.48 11.19
C ASN A 180 9.86 -4.60 10.27
N LEU A 181 9.23 -5.24 9.29
CA LEU A 181 8.09 -4.70 8.55
C LEU A 181 7.06 -4.28 9.59
N SER A 182 7.03 -2.99 9.88
CA SER A 182 6.02 -2.46 10.76
C SER A 182 4.74 -2.50 9.94
N GLY A 183 3.89 -3.50 10.16
CA GLY A 183 2.57 -3.64 9.54
C GLY A 183 1.64 -2.44 9.70
N PHE A 184 2.12 -1.35 10.28
CA PHE A 184 1.50 -0.05 10.33
C PHE A 184 1.70 0.83 9.07
N TYR A 185 2.59 0.47 8.15
CA TYR A 185 2.89 1.24 6.92
C TYR A 185 2.17 0.67 5.69
N SER A 186 2.11 1.46 4.61
CA SER A 186 1.31 1.19 3.39
C SER A 186 -0.19 1.21 3.73
N TYR A 187 -0.98 0.35 3.10
CA TYR A 187 -2.43 0.27 3.23
C TYR A 187 -2.92 -1.17 3.27
N ASP A 188 -4.22 -1.34 3.45
CA ASP A 188 -4.96 -2.55 3.17
C ASP A 188 -6.15 -2.20 2.28
N TYR A 189 -6.69 -3.18 1.59
CA TYR A 189 -7.80 -2.99 0.66
C TYR A 189 -8.90 -4.00 0.96
N MET A 190 -10.13 -3.50 1.10
CA MET A 190 -11.31 -4.29 1.37
C MET A 190 -12.42 -3.96 0.37
N PHE A 191 -13.23 -4.97 0.06
CA PHE A 191 -14.45 -4.79 -0.73
C PHE A 191 -15.62 -5.18 0.16
N VAL A 192 -16.47 -4.21 0.50
CA VAL A 192 -17.54 -4.37 1.47
C VAL A 192 -18.80 -3.69 0.97
N ASN A 193 -19.94 -4.41 0.97
CA ASN A 193 -21.25 -3.87 0.55
C ASN A 193 -21.16 -3.12 -0.80
N ASP A 194 -20.54 -3.78 -1.80
CA ASP A 194 -20.32 -3.26 -3.16
C ASP A 194 -19.46 -1.98 -3.24
N LYS A 195 -18.64 -1.72 -2.21
CA LYS A 195 -17.75 -0.57 -2.15
C LYS A 195 -16.30 -0.98 -1.87
N GLU A 196 -15.40 -0.28 -2.53
CA GLU A 196 -13.95 -0.44 -2.35
C GLU A 196 -13.46 0.50 -1.25
N TYR A 197 -12.81 -0.06 -0.24
CA TYR A 197 -12.23 0.68 0.87
C TYR A 197 -10.72 0.46 0.91
N VAL A 198 -9.99 1.57 1.03
CA VAL A 198 -8.55 1.60 1.31
C VAL A 198 -8.35 2.02 2.76
N ILE A 199 -7.68 1.20 3.55
CA ILE A 199 -7.46 1.42 4.97
C ILE A 199 -5.97 1.67 5.21
N TYR A 200 -5.61 2.77 5.84
CA TYR A 200 -4.20 3.12 6.05
C TYR A 200 -4.03 4.09 7.22
N ASN A 201 -2.82 4.18 7.75
CA ASN A 201 -2.52 5.13 8.82
C ASN A 201 -2.04 6.46 8.26
N GLU A 202 -2.60 7.58 8.70
CA GLU A 202 -2.28 8.90 8.14
C GLU A 202 -2.19 9.99 9.20
N ASN A 203 -1.47 11.07 8.86
CA ASN A 203 -1.46 12.28 9.66
C ASN A 203 -2.85 12.93 9.67
N VAL A 204 -3.31 13.34 10.86
CA VAL A 204 -4.57 14.08 11.06
C VAL A 204 -4.69 15.25 10.09
N ARG A 205 -3.61 16.03 9.92
CA ARG A 205 -3.60 17.21 9.04
C ARG A 205 -3.85 16.89 7.57
N ASN A 206 -3.40 15.72 7.11
CA ASN A 206 -3.60 15.29 5.73
C ASN A 206 -5.04 14.76 5.54
N THR A 207 -5.65 14.24 6.60
CA THR A 207 -7.02 13.72 6.58
C THR A 207 -8.06 14.84 6.59
N GLU A 208 -7.81 15.89 7.37
CA GLU A 208 -8.70 17.05 7.50
C GLU A 208 -8.58 18.04 6.32
N SER A 209 -7.60 17.82 5.43
CA SER A 209 -7.45 18.63 4.22
C SER A 209 -8.54 18.28 3.21
N GLU A 210 -9.27 19.29 2.72
CA GLU A 210 -10.19 19.11 1.59
C GLU A 210 -9.45 18.87 0.25
N LYS A 211 -8.14 19.11 0.22
CA LYS A 211 -7.31 18.93 -0.98
C LYS A 211 -6.60 17.58 -0.94
N GLU A 212 -6.85 16.79 -1.97
CA GLU A 212 -6.16 15.53 -2.22
C GLU A 212 -4.86 15.77 -3.01
N THR A 213 -3.81 16.32 -2.39
CA THR A 213 -2.54 16.63 -3.09
C THR A 213 -1.32 16.11 -2.34
N THR A 214 -0.31 15.67 -3.08
CA THR A 214 0.97 15.21 -2.51
C THR A 214 1.85 16.36 -2.02
N LYS A 215 1.68 17.58 -2.55
CA LYS A 215 2.57 18.72 -2.23
C LYS A 215 2.36 19.27 -0.82
N ASP A 216 1.12 19.29 -0.38
CA ASP A 216 0.74 19.87 0.91
C ASP A 216 0.68 18.80 2.02
N ASN A 217 0.82 17.52 1.65
CA ASN A 217 0.86 16.42 2.60
C ASN A 217 2.07 16.54 3.52
N LYS A 218 1.80 16.45 4.82
CA LYS A 218 2.83 16.34 5.83
C LYS A 218 3.28 14.89 5.92
N SER A 219 4.57 14.65 5.64
CA SER A 219 5.16 13.31 5.80
C SER A 219 4.90 12.74 7.19
N MET A 220 4.55 11.46 7.22
CA MET A 220 4.25 10.71 8.43
C MET A 220 5.52 10.48 9.26
N GLY A 221 5.83 11.40 10.17
CA GLY A 221 7.07 11.33 10.97
C GLY A 221 7.13 10.17 11.98
N ARG A 222 6.04 9.88 12.69
CA ARG A 222 5.96 8.77 13.66
C ARG A 222 4.59 8.14 13.60
N ILE A 223 4.54 6.80 13.53
CA ILE A 223 3.26 6.08 13.49
C ILE A 223 2.37 6.37 14.69
N SER A 224 2.96 6.60 15.87
CA SER A 224 2.16 6.91 17.07
C SER A 224 1.45 8.27 17.02
N LEU A 225 1.65 9.07 15.97
CA LEU A 225 1.01 10.37 15.77
C LEU A 225 -0.02 10.34 14.63
N THR A 226 -0.44 9.16 14.20
CA THR A 226 -1.37 8.95 13.08
C THR A 226 -2.72 8.48 13.58
N ASN A 227 -3.69 8.49 12.69
CA ASN A 227 -4.93 7.77 12.87
C ASN A 227 -5.17 6.84 11.68
N THR A 228 -5.87 5.74 11.91
CA THR A 228 -6.32 4.89 10.81
C THR A 228 -7.49 5.54 10.09
N ILE A 229 -7.33 5.67 8.78
CA ILE A 229 -8.28 6.24 7.84
C ILE A 229 -8.86 5.11 7.02
N TYR A 230 -10.16 5.18 6.74
CA TYR A 230 -10.74 4.49 5.60
C TYR A 230 -11.04 5.51 4.51
N ALA A 231 -10.72 5.15 3.29
CA ALA A 231 -10.96 5.95 2.11
C ALA A 231 -11.71 5.14 1.06
N TYR A 232 -12.63 5.77 0.33
CA TYR A 232 -13.33 5.16 -0.78
C TYR A 232 -13.52 6.17 -1.91
N PHE A 233 -13.75 5.67 -3.12
CA PHE A 233 -14.03 6.51 -4.28
C PHE A 233 -15.55 6.62 -4.49
N ASP A 234 -16.08 7.86 -4.51
CA ASP A 234 -17.52 8.11 -4.66
C ASP A 234 -17.99 8.14 -6.13
N GLY A 235 -17.08 7.93 -7.08
CA GLY A 235 -17.32 8.08 -8.52
C GLY A 235 -16.71 9.36 -9.11
N SER A 236 -16.37 10.33 -8.26
CA SER A 236 -15.77 11.61 -8.66
C SER A 236 -14.48 11.92 -7.90
N LYS A 237 -14.44 11.63 -6.60
CA LYS A 237 -13.30 11.91 -5.73
C LYS A 237 -13.14 10.84 -4.66
N VAL A 238 -11.98 10.88 -4.01
CA VAL A 238 -11.71 10.10 -2.81
C VAL A 238 -12.35 10.81 -1.62
N VAL A 239 -13.10 10.05 -0.82
CA VAL A 239 -13.66 10.47 0.46
C VAL A 239 -12.90 9.74 1.56
N LYS A 240 -12.48 10.47 2.61
CA LYS A 240 -11.71 9.96 3.74
C LYS A 240 -12.46 10.18 5.05
N SER A 241 -12.33 9.27 5.99
CA SER A 241 -12.76 9.47 7.37
C SER A 241 -11.98 8.58 8.33
N TYR A 242 -12.02 8.90 9.62
CA TYR A 242 -11.36 8.12 10.66
C TYR A 242 -12.09 6.80 10.90
N LEU A 243 -11.36 5.69 10.78
CA LEU A 243 -11.91 4.35 11.00
C LEU A 243 -12.41 4.15 12.44
N PHE A 244 -11.73 4.75 13.41
CA PHE A 244 -12.04 4.62 14.84
C PHE A 244 -12.68 5.88 15.42
N GLY A 245 -13.38 6.65 14.58
CA GLY A 245 -13.99 7.92 14.93
C GLY A 245 -12.98 9.05 15.15
N ASP A 246 -13.50 10.28 15.25
CA ASP A 246 -12.66 11.47 15.37
C ASP A 246 -11.79 11.44 16.65
N PRO A 247 -10.55 11.96 16.59
CA PRO A 247 -9.74 12.17 17.79
C PRO A 247 -10.39 13.28 18.63
N LYS A 248 -10.58 13.05 19.94
CA LYS A 248 -11.22 14.06 20.82
C LYS A 248 -10.31 15.25 21.11
N ASN A 249 -9.00 15.07 20.97
CA ASN A 249 -8.00 16.10 21.15
C ASN A 249 -6.73 15.78 20.34
N LYS A 250 -5.84 16.77 20.18
CA LYS A 250 -4.60 16.67 19.40
C LYS A 250 -3.59 15.62 19.89
N ASP A 251 -3.74 15.15 21.13
CA ASP A 251 -2.84 14.20 21.78
C ASP A 251 -3.41 12.78 21.81
N GLU A 252 -4.57 12.57 21.19
CA GLU A 252 -5.25 11.30 21.02
C GLU A 252 -5.09 10.77 19.59
N ASN A 253 -4.60 9.54 19.47
CA ASN A 253 -4.34 8.88 18.19
C ASN A 253 -4.80 7.42 18.26
N ARG A 254 -5.51 6.95 17.25
CA ARG A 254 -5.96 5.55 17.11
C ARG A 254 -5.49 5.02 15.77
N PHE A 255 -4.48 4.16 15.78
CA PHE A 255 -3.86 3.60 14.58
C PHE A 255 -3.77 2.08 14.68
N CYS A 256 -3.86 1.36 13.57
CA CYS A 256 -3.89 -0.10 13.57
C CYS A 256 -2.68 -0.72 12.86
N GLN A 257 -2.36 -1.95 13.22
CA GLN A 257 -1.44 -2.78 12.45
C GLN A 257 -2.23 -3.45 11.32
N LEU A 258 -2.06 -2.95 10.09
CA LEU A 258 -2.79 -3.36 8.89
C LEU A 258 -2.58 -4.83 8.54
N GLU A 259 -1.41 -5.40 8.86
CA GLU A 259 -1.13 -6.84 8.70
C GLU A 259 -2.02 -7.75 9.56
N MET A 260 -2.65 -7.20 10.60
CA MET A 260 -3.51 -7.96 11.52
C MET A 260 -5.00 -7.84 11.17
N ASN A 261 -5.32 -7.28 10.00
CA ASN A 261 -6.68 -7.22 9.52
C ASN A 261 -7.16 -8.60 9.08
N THR A 262 -8.19 -9.12 9.76
CA THR A 262 -8.84 -10.38 9.43
C THR A 262 -10.30 -10.11 9.10
N ALA A 263 -10.64 -10.18 7.82
CA ALA A 263 -12.01 -10.02 7.35
C ALA A 263 -12.86 -11.24 7.74
N ALA A 264 -14.13 -11.00 8.06
CA ALA A 264 -15.13 -12.06 8.18
C ALA A 264 -15.40 -12.72 6.83
N GLU A 265 -15.97 -13.93 6.84
CA GLU A 265 -16.29 -14.69 5.62
C GLU A 265 -17.27 -13.96 4.71
N ASP A 266 -18.20 -13.19 5.28
CA ASP A 266 -19.15 -12.37 4.53
C ASP A 266 -18.53 -11.09 3.95
N GLY A 267 -17.29 -10.78 4.31
CA GLY A 267 -16.57 -9.57 3.91
C GLY A 267 -17.13 -8.27 4.49
N LYS A 268 -18.12 -8.32 5.39
CA LYS A 268 -18.83 -7.11 5.89
C LYS A 268 -18.20 -6.50 7.13
N SER A 269 -17.31 -7.26 7.75
CA SER A 269 -16.62 -6.84 8.96
C SER A 269 -15.19 -7.36 8.95
N PHE A 270 -14.37 -6.78 9.81
CA PHE A 270 -13.05 -7.33 10.09
C PHE A 270 -12.65 -7.07 11.54
N ALA A 271 -11.78 -7.93 12.06
CA ALA A 271 -11.08 -7.70 13.30
C ALA A 271 -9.67 -7.17 13.01
N THR A 272 -9.18 -6.26 13.85
CA THR A 272 -7.80 -5.76 13.77
C THR A 272 -7.27 -5.37 15.15
N MET A 273 -5.96 -5.20 15.26
CA MET A 273 -5.31 -4.63 16.43
C MET A 273 -5.20 -3.11 16.28
N MET A 274 -5.95 -2.38 17.10
CA MET A 274 -5.89 -0.92 17.22
C MET A 274 -5.03 -0.53 18.42
N ILE A 275 -4.18 0.47 18.25
CA ILE A 275 -3.40 1.09 19.33
C ILE A 275 -3.97 2.49 19.56
N GLU A 276 -4.48 2.70 20.77
CA GLU A 276 -4.87 4.01 21.24
C GLU A 276 -3.68 4.63 21.97
N ARG A 277 -3.35 5.86 21.62
CA ARG A 277 -2.41 6.69 22.34
C ARG A 277 -3.15 7.88 22.93
N LYS A 278 -2.95 8.12 24.22
CA LYS A 278 -3.37 9.33 24.93
C LYS A 278 -2.14 9.97 25.57
N GLY A 279 -1.58 10.99 24.93
CA GLY A 279 -0.32 11.60 25.38
C GLY A 279 0.87 10.64 25.29
N ARG A 280 1.35 10.11 26.43
CA ARG A 280 2.44 9.11 26.46
C ARG A 280 1.93 7.67 26.62
N ASP A 281 0.69 7.53 27.08
CA ASP A 281 0.11 6.22 27.36
C ASP A 281 -0.36 5.57 26.06
N LYS A 282 -0.07 4.28 25.92
CA LYS A 282 -0.46 3.46 24.78
C LYS A 282 -1.14 2.20 25.26
N GLN A 283 -2.28 1.89 24.69
CA GLN A 283 -3.04 0.67 24.96
C GLN A 283 -3.43 0.01 23.64
N ALA A 284 -3.25 -1.30 23.57
CA ALA A 284 -3.64 -2.10 22.42
C ALA A 284 -5.01 -2.74 22.68
N TYR A 285 -5.83 -2.77 21.63
CA TYR A 285 -7.19 -3.30 21.64
C TYR A 285 -7.37 -4.20 20.43
N ILE A 286 -8.13 -5.28 20.60
CA ILE A 286 -8.75 -5.97 19.46
C ILE A 286 -10.08 -5.27 19.23
N VAL A 287 -10.29 -4.81 18.00
CA VAL A 287 -11.52 -4.11 17.61
C VAL A 287 -12.18 -4.82 16.46
N TRP A 288 -13.51 -4.88 16.49
CA TRP A 288 -14.35 -5.33 15.39
C TRP A 288 -14.91 -4.12 14.67
N VAL A 289 -14.65 -4.03 13.38
CA VAL A 289 -15.15 -2.97 12.51
C VAL A 289 -16.25 -3.56 11.64
N ASN A 290 -17.39 -2.88 11.62
CA ASN A 290 -18.53 -3.18 10.76
C ASN A 290 -18.77 -1.97 9.84
N PHE A 291 -18.99 -2.21 8.56
CA PHE A 291 -19.28 -1.19 7.55
C PHE A 291 -20.76 -1.09 7.21
#